data_AF-A0A931VNP8-F1
#
_entry.id   AF-A0A931VNP8-F1
#
_cell.length_a   1.000
_cell.length_b   1.000
_cell.length_c   1.000
_cell.angle_alpha   90.00
_cell.angle_beta   90.00
_cell.angle_gamma   90.00
#
_symmetry.space_group_name_H-M   'P 1'
#
loop_
_entity.id
_entity.type
_entity.pdbx_description
1 polymer ?
#
loop_
_entity_poly.entity_id
_entity_poly.type
_entity_poly.pdbx_seq_one_letter_code
_entity_poly.pdbx_strand_id
1 'polypeptide(L)'
;MTRYLRNGAIAGIGGGAALALFLLLVGESSISDAIAIEEASGHGGDGMFSRTVQLVGGGLGSLVIGAALGAIFGVVFAATRHRLPGREDWHRSLWLAAAAFVTVQLVPALKYPANPPAVGDPDTVGQRTGLYVLLVAFMVTTGLATARFAGWLARRDATSQTRLMLSAGMWLALVTAALIVFPPAPDPVN
;
A
#
# COMPACT_ATOMS: atom_id res chain seq x y z
N MET A 1 -10.22 -3.23 -22.46
CA MET A 1 -9.05 -2.93 -21.60
C MET A 1 -8.77 -1.43 -21.51
N THR A 2 -8.61 -0.73 -22.64
CA THR A 2 -8.22 0.70 -22.71
C THR A 2 -9.05 1.66 -21.85
N ARG A 3 -10.38 1.49 -21.79
CA ARG A 3 -11.26 2.32 -20.93
C ARG A 3 -10.92 2.19 -19.44
N TYR A 4 -10.62 0.98 -18.97
CA TYR A 4 -10.31 0.74 -17.56
C TYR A 4 -8.92 1.26 -17.19
N LEU A 5 -7.94 1.09 -18.08
CA LEU A 5 -6.61 1.67 -17.91
C LEU A 5 -6.69 3.20 -17.76
N ARG A 6 -7.37 3.86 -18.72
CA ARG A 6 -7.55 5.32 -18.71
C ARG A 6 -8.30 5.80 -17.47
N ASN A 7 -9.46 5.21 -17.19
CA ASN A 7 -10.27 5.62 -16.04
C ASN A 7 -9.54 5.35 -14.71
N GLY A 8 -8.80 4.24 -14.63
CA GLY A 8 -7.93 3.93 -13.50
C GLY A 8 -6.84 4.97 -13.31
N ALA A 9 -6.12 5.34 -14.37
CA ALA A 9 -5.09 6.39 -14.31
C ALA A 9 -5.67 7.74 -13.86
N ILE A 10 -6.83 8.15 -14.39
CA ILE A 10 -7.50 9.41 -13.97
C ILE A 10 -7.90 9.36 -12.50
N ALA A 11 -8.52 8.26 -12.06
CA ALA A 11 -8.87 8.08 -10.64
C ALA A 11 -7.62 8.07 -9.76
N GLY A 12 -6.54 7.46 -10.23
CA GLY A 12 -5.23 7.43 -9.59
C GLY A 12 -4.63 8.81 -9.42
N ILE A 13 -4.70 9.67 -10.44
CA ILE A 13 -4.29 11.08 -10.35
C ILE A 13 -5.12 11.80 -9.28
N GLY A 14 -6.43 11.58 -9.26
CA GLY A 14 -7.31 12.12 -8.21
C GLY A 14 -6.89 11.67 -6.80
N GLY A 15 -6.54 10.40 -6.63
CA GLY A 15 -6.01 9.86 -5.37
C GLY A 15 -4.64 10.45 -5.01
N GLY A 16 -3.74 10.61 -5.98
CA GLY A 16 -2.45 11.26 -5.81
C GLY A 16 -2.57 12.73 -5.41
N ALA A 17 -3.56 13.44 -5.98
CA ALA A 17 -3.86 14.82 -5.61
C ALA A 17 -4.41 14.90 -4.18
N ALA A 18 -5.29 13.98 -3.79
CA ALA A 18 -5.79 13.88 -2.42
C ALA A 18 -4.66 13.58 -1.43
N LEU A 19 -3.71 12.70 -1.79
CA LEU A 19 -2.51 12.43 -0.99
C LEU A 19 -1.62 13.67 -0.87
N ALA A 20 -1.36 14.37 -1.97
CA ALA A 20 -0.57 15.60 -1.95
C ALA A 20 -1.23 16.66 -1.06
N LEU A 21 -2.54 16.83 -1.17
CA LEU A 21 -3.30 17.75 -0.31
C LEU A 21 -3.22 17.34 1.16
N PHE A 22 -3.35 16.03 1.46
CA PHE A 22 -3.20 15.53 2.82
C PHE A 22 -1.81 15.81 3.38
N LEU A 23 -0.75 15.56 2.61
CA LEU A 23 0.62 15.85 3.02
C LEU A 23 0.85 17.35 3.23
N LEU A 24 0.26 18.21 2.41
CA LEU A 24 0.32 19.67 2.59
C LEU A 24 -0.42 20.16 3.84
N LEU A 25 -1.60 19.59 4.13
CA LEU A 25 -2.44 20.05 5.24
C LEU A 25 -2.07 19.43 6.59
N VAL A 26 -1.52 18.21 6.58
CA VAL A 26 -1.29 17.40 7.78
C VAL A 26 0.20 17.06 7.95
N GLY A 27 0.88 16.70 6.87
CA GLY A 27 2.29 16.29 6.92
C GLY A 27 3.24 17.46 7.12
N GLU A 28 2.96 18.60 6.48
CA GLU A 28 3.89 19.73 6.40
C GLU A 28 4.17 20.38 7.76
N SER A 29 3.18 20.41 8.66
CA SER A 29 3.40 20.90 10.03
C SER A 29 4.42 20.03 10.77
N SER A 30 4.24 18.71 10.72
CA SER A 30 5.14 17.76 11.39
C SER A 30 6.57 17.82 10.83
N ILE A 31 6.70 18.01 9.52
CA ILE A 31 8.02 18.16 8.86
C ILE A 31 8.66 19.50 9.26
N SER A 32 7.88 20.59 9.28
CA SER A 32 8.38 21.92 9.66
C SER A 32 8.85 21.96 11.12
N ASP A 33 8.09 21.34 12.02
CA ASP A 33 8.45 21.22 13.43
C ASP A 33 9.76 20.43 13.60
N ALA A 34 9.93 19.33 12.87
CA ALA A 34 11.15 18.53 12.89
C ALA A 34 12.38 19.33 12.42
N ILE A 35 12.23 20.12 11.34
CA ILE A 35 13.29 20.99 10.82
C ILE A 35 13.67 22.05 11.83
N ALA A 36 12.69 22.71 12.46
CA ALA A 36 12.96 23.75 13.46
C ALA A 36 13.71 23.20 14.69
N ILE A 37 13.42 21.96 15.11
CA ILE A 37 14.15 21.27 16.18
C ILE A 37 15.60 20.97 15.74
N GLU A 38 15.79 20.49 14.51
CA GLU A 38 17.11 20.17 13.96
C GLU A 38 18.00 21.43 13.85
N GLU A 39 17.44 22.54 13.34
CA GLU A 39 18.09 23.85 13.26
C GLU A 39 18.47 24.38 14.66
N ALA A 40 17.55 24.29 15.63
CA ALA A 40 17.82 24.72 17.01
C ALA A 40 18.90 23.88 17.70
N SER A 41 19.02 22.60 17.33
CA SER A 41 20.04 21.70 17.86
C SER A 41 21.42 21.87 17.21
N GLY A 42 21.56 22.79 16.24
CA GLY A 42 22.80 23.00 15.48
C GLY A 42 23.15 21.86 14.52
N HIS A 43 22.24 20.91 14.33
CA HIS A 43 22.37 19.80 13.37
C HIS A 43 21.69 20.10 12.03
N GLY A 44 21.04 21.26 11.88
CA GLY A 44 20.38 21.68 10.64
C GLY A 44 21.37 21.76 9.48
N GLY A 45 21.40 20.73 8.65
CA GLY A 45 22.15 20.72 7.40
C GLY A 45 21.41 21.49 6.31
N ASP A 46 22.16 22.08 5.37
CA ASP A 46 21.57 22.56 4.12
C ASP A 46 20.96 21.35 3.39
N GLY A 47 19.63 21.26 3.41
CA GLY A 47 18.92 20.19 2.73
C GLY A 47 19.33 20.11 1.27
N MET A 48 19.47 18.89 0.74
CA MET A 48 19.88 18.64 -0.66
C MET A 48 19.03 19.41 -1.69
N PHE A 49 17.78 19.70 -1.34
CA PHE A 49 16.85 20.50 -2.14
C PHE A 49 16.19 21.58 -1.28
N SER A 50 15.87 22.72 -1.89
CA SER A 50 15.08 23.77 -1.24
C SER A 50 13.68 23.28 -0.87
N ARG A 51 13.08 23.88 0.17
CA ARG A 51 11.72 23.52 0.62
C ARG A 51 10.68 23.60 -0.49
N THR A 52 10.77 24.62 -1.36
CA THR A 52 9.88 24.73 -2.53
C THR A 52 9.98 23.52 -3.45
N VAL A 53 11.20 23.03 -3.72
CA VAL A 53 11.42 21.84 -4.56
C VAL A 53 10.87 20.58 -3.87
N GLN A 54 11.04 20.44 -2.55
CA GLN A 54 10.51 19.29 -1.80
C GLN A 54 8.97 19.25 -1.85
N LEU A 55 8.30 20.39 -1.65
CA LEU A 55 6.84 20.48 -1.68
C LEU A 55 6.27 20.23 -3.07
N VAL A 56 6.79 20.93 -4.08
CA VAL A 56 6.31 20.79 -5.46
C VAL A 56 6.66 19.41 -6.00
N GLY A 57 7.88 18.94 -5.76
CA GLY A 57 8.36 17.62 -6.17
C GLY A 57 7.59 16.49 -5.50
N GLY A 58 7.32 16.59 -4.20
CA GLY A 58 6.51 15.62 -3.46
C GLY A 58 5.07 15.57 -3.95
N GLY A 59 4.47 16.73 -4.24
CA GLY A 59 3.14 16.82 -4.84
C GLY A 59 3.08 16.19 -6.23
N LEU A 60 4.01 16.53 -7.12
CA LEU A 60 4.11 15.94 -8.45
C LEU A 60 4.37 14.42 -8.40
N GLY A 61 5.27 13.98 -7.52
CA GLY A 61 5.55 12.57 -7.29
C GLY A 61 4.31 11.80 -6.85
N SER A 62 3.49 12.39 -5.98
CA SER A 62 2.22 11.81 -5.54
C SER A 62 1.23 11.63 -6.70
N LEU A 63 1.15 12.60 -7.62
CA LEU A 63 0.32 12.48 -8.84
C LEU A 63 0.80 11.37 -9.76
N VAL A 64 2.13 11.26 -9.98
CA VAL A 64 2.73 10.24 -10.85
C VAL A 64 2.52 8.83 -10.28
N ILE A 65 2.80 8.64 -9.00
CA ILE A 65 2.58 7.37 -8.31
C ILE A 65 1.08 7.04 -8.29
N GLY A 66 0.22 8.01 -8.00
CA GLY A 66 -1.23 7.87 -8.06
C GLY A 66 -1.70 7.37 -9.43
N ALA A 67 -1.25 8.01 -10.50
CA ALA A 67 -1.57 7.61 -11.88
C ALA A 67 -1.14 6.15 -12.17
N ALA A 68 0.07 5.77 -11.77
CA ALA A 68 0.60 4.43 -11.97
C ALA A 68 -0.21 3.37 -11.20
N LEU A 69 -0.47 3.61 -9.90
CA LEU A 69 -1.27 2.70 -9.08
C LEU A 69 -2.71 2.60 -9.57
N GLY A 70 -3.31 3.72 -9.98
CA GLY A 70 -4.65 3.75 -10.57
C GLY A 70 -4.72 2.99 -11.89
N ALA A 71 -3.71 3.10 -12.76
CA ALA A 71 -3.62 2.35 -14.00
C ALA A 71 -3.53 0.84 -13.74
N ILE A 72 -2.67 0.42 -12.80
CA ILE A 72 -2.55 -0.97 -12.36
C ILE A 72 -3.89 -1.47 -11.83
N PHE A 73 -4.51 -0.71 -10.92
CA PHE A 73 -5.82 -1.03 -10.35
C PHE A 73 -6.87 -1.22 -11.45
N GLY A 74 -6.94 -0.30 -12.42
CA GLY A 74 -7.89 -0.38 -13.54
C GLY A 74 -7.72 -1.65 -14.37
N VAL A 75 -6.48 -2.03 -14.68
CA VAL A 75 -6.18 -3.28 -15.41
C VAL A 75 -6.56 -4.52 -14.61
N VAL A 76 -6.17 -4.57 -13.33
CA VAL A 76 -6.51 -5.68 -12.43
C VAL A 76 -8.02 -5.80 -12.25
N PHE A 77 -8.72 -4.68 -12.08
CA PHE A 77 -10.17 -4.66 -11.97
C PHE A 77 -10.84 -5.18 -13.25
N ALA A 78 -10.39 -4.73 -14.42
CA ALA A 78 -10.92 -5.20 -15.70
C ALA A 78 -10.78 -6.72 -15.85
N ALA A 79 -9.64 -7.27 -15.43
CA ALA A 79 -9.35 -8.70 -15.50
C ALA A 79 -10.11 -9.54 -14.46
N THR A 80 -10.37 -8.99 -13.27
CA THR A 80 -10.89 -9.77 -12.13
C THR A 80 -12.34 -9.47 -11.74
N ARG A 81 -12.97 -8.40 -12.27
CA ARG A 81 -14.33 -7.95 -11.90
C ARG A 81 -15.41 -9.03 -11.90
N HIS A 82 -15.33 -10.01 -12.79
CA HIS A 82 -16.30 -11.11 -12.88
C HIS A 82 -16.21 -12.10 -11.71
N ARG A 83 -15.11 -12.08 -10.95
CA ARG A 83 -14.85 -12.95 -9.79
C ARG A 83 -15.09 -12.25 -8.46
N LEU A 84 -15.28 -10.93 -8.49
CA LEU A 84 -15.44 -10.12 -7.28
C LEU A 84 -16.89 -10.17 -6.79
N PRO A 85 -17.11 -10.16 -5.46
CA PRO A 85 -18.46 -10.12 -4.90
C PRO A 85 -19.15 -8.79 -5.24
N GLY A 86 -20.48 -8.85 -5.39
CA GLY A 86 -21.31 -7.69 -5.71
C GLY A 86 -21.92 -7.76 -7.12
N ARG A 87 -23.03 -7.04 -7.28
CA ARG A 87 -23.80 -6.98 -8.55
C ARG A 87 -23.28 -5.87 -9.46
N GLU A 88 -22.87 -4.75 -8.87
CA GLU A 88 -22.43 -3.55 -9.58
C GLU A 88 -20.91 -3.41 -9.56
N ASP A 89 -20.37 -2.82 -10.63
CA ASP A 89 -18.92 -2.62 -10.76
C ASP A 89 -18.37 -1.68 -9.67
N TRP A 90 -19.18 -0.76 -9.11
CA TRP A 90 -18.82 0.08 -7.96
C TRP A 90 -18.51 -0.75 -6.70
N HIS A 91 -19.42 -1.64 -6.31
CA HIS A 91 -19.22 -2.48 -5.13
C HIS A 91 -18.02 -3.43 -5.30
N ARG A 92 -17.83 -3.95 -6.52
CA ARG A 92 -16.68 -4.79 -6.85
C ARG A 92 -15.37 -4.01 -6.76
N SER A 93 -15.34 -2.76 -7.22
CA SER A 93 -14.12 -1.95 -7.14
C SER A 93 -13.77 -1.61 -5.69
N LEU A 94 -14.75 -1.37 -4.83
CA LEU A 94 -14.51 -1.18 -3.39
C LEU A 94 -13.91 -2.44 -2.74
N TRP A 95 -14.43 -3.63 -3.05
CA TRP A 95 -13.85 -4.88 -2.54
C TRP A 95 -12.42 -5.10 -3.00
N LEU A 96 -12.12 -4.84 -4.29
CA LEU A 96 -10.76 -4.94 -4.79
C LEU A 96 -9.84 -3.90 -4.14
N ALA A 97 -10.31 -2.67 -3.96
CA ALA A 97 -9.53 -1.61 -3.33
C ALA A 97 -9.21 -1.94 -1.87
N ALA A 98 -10.19 -2.44 -1.11
CA ALA A 98 -9.98 -2.90 0.26
C ALA A 98 -8.96 -4.05 0.33
N ALA A 99 -9.11 -5.07 -0.53
CA ALA A 99 -8.17 -6.19 -0.56
C ALA A 99 -6.75 -5.74 -0.96
N ALA A 100 -6.63 -4.86 -1.97
CA ALA A 100 -5.35 -4.31 -2.41
C ALA A 100 -4.70 -3.46 -1.32
N PHE A 101 -5.47 -2.58 -0.66
CA PHE A 101 -4.98 -1.78 0.46
C PHE A 101 -4.46 -2.67 1.59
N VAL A 102 -5.22 -3.68 1.99
CA VAL A 102 -4.82 -4.56 3.09
C VAL A 102 -3.54 -5.33 2.76
N THR A 103 -3.45 -5.90 1.56
CA THR A 103 -2.33 -6.75 1.14
C THR A 103 -1.07 -5.98 0.76
N VAL A 104 -1.20 -4.79 0.16
CA VAL A 104 -0.07 -4.01 -0.36
C VAL A 104 0.39 -2.92 0.61
N GLN A 105 -0.52 -2.40 1.45
CA GLN A 105 -0.21 -1.27 2.33
C GLN A 105 -0.34 -1.63 3.82
N LEU A 106 -1.52 -2.08 4.28
CA LEU A 106 -1.78 -2.21 5.72
C LEU A 106 -0.87 -3.24 6.38
N VAL A 107 -0.89 -4.50 5.90
CA VAL A 107 -0.09 -5.56 6.52
C VAL A 107 1.41 -5.29 6.38
N PRO A 108 1.93 -4.88 5.21
CA PRO A 108 3.34 -4.50 5.09
C PRO A 108 3.75 -3.34 6.00
N ALA A 109 2.94 -2.28 6.11
CA ALA A 109 3.25 -1.15 6.99
C ALA A 109 3.21 -1.51 8.48
N LEU A 110 2.40 -2.49 8.89
CA LEU A 110 2.39 -2.99 10.26
C LEU A 110 3.67 -3.78 10.60
N LYS A 111 4.25 -4.50 9.64
CA LYS A 111 5.47 -5.30 9.85
C LYS A 111 6.74 -4.49 9.67
N TYR A 112 6.76 -3.62 8.67
CA TYR A 112 7.88 -2.81 8.24
C TYR A 112 7.42 -1.36 8.05
N PRO A 113 7.21 -0.62 9.16
CA PRO A 113 6.85 0.79 9.08
C PRO A 113 7.97 1.59 8.39
N ALA A 114 7.60 2.67 7.71
CA ALA A 114 8.58 3.54 7.09
C ALA A 114 9.38 4.30 8.15
N ASN A 115 10.71 4.24 8.07
CA ASN A 115 11.57 5.05 8.92
C ASN A 115 11.40 6.54 8.56
N PRO A 116 11.43 7.46 9.54
CA PRO A 116 11.42 8.88 9.26
C PRO A 116 12.60 9.28 8.35
N PRO A 117 12.47 10.40 7.61
CA PRO A 117 13.57 10.94 6.81
C PRO A 117 14.84 11.08 7.64
N ALA A 118 16.00 10.77 7.06
CA ALA A 118 17.33 10.85 7.67
C ALA A 118 17.60 9.96 8.91
N VAL A 119 16.61 9.23 9.45
CA VAL A 119 16.79 8.40 10.65
C VAL A 119 17.30 6.98 10.34
N GLY A 120 16.91 6.40 9.20
CA GLY A 120 17.29 5.04 8.84
C GLY A 120 18.76 4.92 8.41
N ASP A 121 19.35 3.75 8.62
CA ASP A 121 20.73 3.45 8.21
C ASP A 121 20.80 3.30 6.66
N PRO A 122 21.60 4.13 5.96
CA PRO A 122 21.76 4.05 4.50
C PRO A 122 22.19 2.67 3.99
N ASP A 123 23.01 1.94 4.76
CA ASP A 123 23.55 0.64 4.35
C ASP A 123 22.48 -0.46 4.34
N THR A 124 21.36 -0.25 5.04
CA THR A 124 20.26 -1.22 5.15
C THR A 124 19.13 -0.99 4.15
N VAL A 125 19.15 0.12 3.38
CA VAL A 125 18.05 0.52 2.49
C VAL A 125 17.66 -0.61 1.54
N GLY A 126 18.64 -1.26 0.90
CA GLY A 126 18.38 -2.38 -0.01
C GLY A 126 17.68 -3.55 0.67
N GLN A 127 18.08 -3.89 1.90
CA GLN A 127 17.50 -4.98 2.66
C GLN A 127 16.06 -4.66 3.09
N ARG A 128 15.80 -3.44 3.58
CA ARG A 128 14.44 -3.00 3.96
C ARG A 128 13.49 -3.02 2.77
N THR A 129 13.91 -2.45 1.64
CA THR A 129 13.12 -2.45 0.41
C THR A 129 12.86 -3.87 -0.07
N GLY A 130 13.87 -4.73 -0.03
CA GLY A 130 13.73 -6.15 -0.38
C GLY A 130 12.70 -6.86 0.50
N LEU A 131 12.78 -6.71 1.82
CA LEU A 131 11.84 -7.30 2.76
C LEU A 131 10.41 -6.79 2.56
N TYR A 132 10.24 -5.48 2.34
CA TYR A 132 8.93 -4.88 2.06
C TYR A 132 8.33 -5.47 0.79
N VAL A 133 9.09 -5.51 -0.31
CA VAL A 133 8.64 -6.06 -1.60
C VAL A 133 8.33 -7.55 -1.50
N LEU A 134 9.16 -8.33 -0.79
CA LEU A 134 8.91 -9.75 -0.54
C LEU A 134 7.62 -9.97 0.26
N LEU A 135 7.38 -9.16 1.29
CA LEU A 135 6.16 -9.24 2.07
C LEU A 135 4.93 -8.86 1.25
N VAL A 136 4.99 -7.80 0.43
CA VAL A 136 3.93 -7.45 -0.51
C VAL A 136 3.66 -8.60 -1.48
N ALA A 137 4.71 -9.20 -2.07
CA ALA A 137 4.57 -10.33 -2.97
C ALA A 137 3.92 -11.54 -2.27
N PHE A 138 4.33 -11.83 -1.03
CA PHE A 138 3.72 -12.88 -0.21
C PHE A 138 2.24 -12.58 0.09
N MET A 139 1.89 -11.35 0.45
CA MET A 139 0.50 -10.95 0.73
C MET A 139 -0.39 -11.01 -0.51
N VAL A 140 0.11 -10.60 -1.68
CA VAL A 140 -0.61 -10.70 -2.94
C VAL A 140 -0.83 -12.17 -3.31
N THR A 141 0.21 -13.01 -3.20
CA THR A 141 0.10 -14.44 -3.54
C THR A 141 -0.84 -15.19 -2.59
N THR A 142 -0.80 -14.92 -1.29
CA THR A 142 -1.74 -15.52 -0.31
C THR A 142 -3.17 -15.00 -0.49
N GLY A 143 -3.37 -13.74 -0.85
CA GLY A 143 -4.68 -13.20 -1.24
C GLY A 143 -5.26 -13.93 -2.46
N LEU A 144 -4.44 -14.16 -3.49
CA LEU A 144 -4.83 -14.94 -4.68
C LEU A 144 -5.12 -16.41 -4.35
N ALA A 145 -4.31 -17.03 -3.47
CA ALA A 145 -4.53 -18.39 -3.00
C ALA A 145 -5.86 -18.50 -2.24
N THR A 146 -6.17 -17.51 -1.41
CA THR A 146 -7.45 -17.40 -0.68
C THR A 146 -8.64 -17.28 -1.62
N ALA A 147 -8.55 -16.44 -2.65
CA ALA A 147 -9.60 -16.34 -3.65
C ALA A 147 -9.82 -17.67 -4.40
N ARG A 148 -8.74 -18.39 -4.74
CA ARG A 148 -8.83 -19.72 -5.37
C ARG A 148 -9.44 -20.77 -4.43
N PHE A 149 -9.06 -20.76 -3.16
CA PHE A 149 -9.60 -21.66 -2.14
C PHE A 149 -11.10 -21.43 -1.94
N ALA A 150 -11.54 -20.17 -1.84
CA ALA A 150 -12.95 -19.81 -1.80
C ALA A 150 -13.71 -20.33 -3.04
N GLY A 151 -13.13 -20.17 -4.23
CA GLY A 151 -13.70 -20.70 -5.46
C GLY A 151 -13.75 -22.23 -5.52
N TRP A 152 -12.77 -22.91 -4.91
CA TRP A 152 -12.77 -24.37 -4.77
C TRP A 152 -13.88 -24.86 -3.83
N LEU A 153 -14.05 -24.20 -2.67
CA LEU A 153 -15.15 -24.49 -1.74
C LEU A 153 -16.52 -24.29 -2.40
N ALA A 154 -16.67 -23.26 -3.22
CA ALA A 154 -17.91 -23.01 -3.97
C ALA A 154 -18.27 -24.15 -4.94
N ARG A 155 -17.27 -24.82 -5.53
CA ARG A 155 -17.49 -25.99 -6.41
C ARG A 155 -17.79 -27.29 -5.64
N ARG A 156 -17.67 -27.27 -4.32
CA ARG A 156 -17.98 -28.38 -3.41
C ARG A 156 -19.29 -28.13 -2.65
N ASP A 157 -20.14 -27.25 -3.17
CA ASP A 157 -21.44 -26.86 -2.59
C ASP A 157 -21.35 -26.38 -1.14
N ALA A 158 -20.18 -25.86 -0.72
CA ALA A 158 -20.04 -25.24 0.59
C ALA A 158 -20.93 -24.00 0.69
N THR A 159 -21.64 -23.88 1.81
CA THR A 159 -22.51 -22.71 2.07
C THR A 159 -21.71 -21.41 2.01
N SER A 160 -22.38 -20.30 1.69
CA SER A 160 -21.73 -18.98 1.67
C SER A 160 -21.06 -18.62 3.01
N GLN A 161 -21.66 -19.01 4.14
CA GLN A 161 -21.10 -18.79 5.46
C GLN A 161 -19.83 -19.64 5.68
N THR A 162 -19.88 -20.94 5.38
CA THR A 162 -18.72 -21.84 5.49
C THR A 162 -17.56 -21.35 4.62
N ARG A 163 -17.84 -20.96 3.38
CA ARG A 163 -16.83 -20.42 2.46
C ARG A 163 -16.18 -19.16 3.00
N LEU A 164 -16.98 -18.23 3.53
CA LEU A 164 -16.48 -17.00 4.14
C LEU A 164 -15.58 -17.29 5.34
N MET A 165 -16.06 -18.08 6.30
CA MET A 165 -15.34 -18.39 7.54
C MET A 165 -14.01 -19.11 7.27
N LEU A 166 -14.01 -20.13 6.41
CA LEU A 166 -12.79 -20.88 6.10
C LEU A 166 -11.78 -20.05 5.30
N SER A 167 -12.23 -19.25 4.34
CA SER A 167 -11.33 -18.42 3.54
C SER A 167 -10.74 -17.28 4.37
N ALA A 168 -11.57 -16.63 5.20
CA ALA A 168 -11.11 -15.59 6.11
C ALA A 168 -10.16 -16.16 7.17
N GLY A 169 -10.47 -17.32 7.75
CA GLY A 169 -9.61 -17.99 8.72
C GLY A 169 -8.26 -18.39 8.13
N MET A 170 -8.25 -18.94 6.90
CA MET A 170 -7.01 -19.27 6.20
C MET A 170 -6.16 -18.03 5.94
N TRP A 171 -6.76 -16.95 5.43
CA TRP A 171 -6.03 -15.73 5.12
C TRP A 171 -5.49 -15.07 6.40
N LEU A 172 -6.28 -15.02 7.47
CA LEU A 172 -5.84 -14.51 8.76
C LEU A 172 -4.65 -15.32 9.30
N ALA A 173 -4.71 -16.65 9.24
CA ALA A 173 -3.60 -17.51 9.65
C ALA A 173 -2.32 -17.24 8.85
N LEU A 174 -2.44 -17.01 7.53
CA LEU A 174 -1.30 -16.68 6.67
C LEU A 174 -0.71 -15.30 6.97
N VAL A 175 -1.55 -14.31 7.28
CA VAL A 175 -1.11 -12.98 7.72
C VAL A 175 -0.37 -13.09 9.06
N THR A 176 -0.95 -13.77 10.04
CA THR A 176 -0.31 -14.00 11.34
C THR A 176 1.02 -14.72 11.19
N ALA A 177 1.06 -15.77 10.36
CA ALA A 177 2.30 -16.49 10.07
C ALA A 177 3.35 -15.56 9.45
N ALA A 178 2.98 -14.71 8.49
CA ALA A 178 3.91 -13.77 7.91
C ALA A 178 4.45 -12.76 8.93
N LEU A 179 3.59 -12.22 9.79
CA LEU A 179 4.00 -11.26 10.83
C LEU A 179 5.00 -11.88 11.83
N ILE A 180 4.92 -13.20 12.05
CA ILE A 180 5.83 -13.94 12.95
C ILE A 180 7.10 -14.39 12.22
N VAL A 181 6.98 -14.96 11.01
CA VAL A 181 8.06 -15.66 10.31
C VAL A 181 8.98 -14.70 9.57
N PHE A 182 8.46 -13.61 9.00
CA PHE A 182 9.32 -12.63 8.33
C PHE A 182 10.29 -12.01 9.36
N PRO A 183 11.56 -11.80 8.99
CA PRO A 183 12.56 -11.27 9.91
C PRO A 183 12.17 -9.88 10.41
N PRO A 184 12.67 -9.45 11.58
CA PRO A 184 12.48 -8.07 12.05
C PRO A 184 13.10 -7.07 11.07
N ALA A 185 12.69 -5.80 11.18
CA ALA A 185 13.33 -4.72 10.43
C ALA A 185 14.83 -4.64 10.80
N PRO A 186 15.75 -4.49 9.83
CA PRO A 186 17.19 -4.41 10.10
C PRO A 186 17.62 -3.26 11.02
N ASP A 187 16.95 -2.11 10.94
CA ASP A 187 17.24 -0.86 11.64
C ASP A 187 15.95 -0.28 12.27
N PRO A 188 15.40 -0.91 13.33
CA PRO A 188 14.17 -0.46 13.94
C PRO A 188 14.36 0.91 14.61
N VAL A 189 13.48 1.85 14.29
CA VAL A 189 13.43 3.17 14.95
C VAL A 189 12.54 3.02 16.19
N ASN A 190 13.11 3.24 17.38
CA ASN A 190 12.40 3.24 18.66
C ASN A 190 12.01 4.65 19.07
#